data_AF-A0A1W9NCQ2-F1
#
_entry.id   AF-A0A1W9NCQ2-F1
#
_cell.length_a   1.000
_cell.length_b   1.000
_cell.length_c   1.000
_cell.angle_alpha   90.00
_cell.angle_beta   90.00
_cell.angle_gamma   90.00
#
_symmetry.space_group_name_H-M   'P 1'
#
loop_
_entity.id
_entity.type
_entity.pdbx_description
1 polymer ?
#
loop_
_entity_poly.entity_id
_entity_poly.type
_entity_poly.pdbx_seq_one_letter_code
_entity_poly.pdbx_strand_id
1 'polypeptide(L)' 'MALIMVMTLSLMIYSLAEKRVREALATHKVSIWDQKNKPTRYPTIRWVFMIFEDVLLSWELTG' A
#
# COMPACT_ATOMS: atom_id res chain seq x y z
N MET A 1 -8.89 -12.56 -25.76
CA MET A 1 -9.89 -12.49 -24.67
C MET A 1 -9.29 -12.78 -23.30
N ALA A 2 -8.45 -13.82 -23.16
CA ALA A 2 -7.80 -14.15 -21.88
C ALA A 2 -6.97 -13.01 -21.26
N LEU A 3 -6.20 -12.26 -22.05
CA LEU A 3 -5.39 -11.14 -21.53
C LEU A 3 -6.22 -10.03 -20.89
N ILE A 4 -7.40 -9.72 -21.45
CA ILE A 4 -8.28 -8.69 -20.90
C ILE A 4 -8.77 -9.13 -19.52
N MET A 5 -9.14 -10.40 -19.35
CA MET A 5 -9.58 -10.94 -18.05
C MET A 5 -8.46 -10.87 -16.99
N VAL A 6 -7.21 -11.17 -17.39
CA VAL A 6 -6.05 -11.07 -16.49
C VAL A 6 -5.80 -9.62 -16.09
N MET A 7 -5.86 -8.68 -17.04
CA MET A 7 -5.69 -7.25 -16.76
C MET A 7 -6.78 -6.73 -15.82
N THR A 8 -8.05 -7.07 -16.08
CA THR A 8 -9.16 -6.64 -15.22
C THR A 8 -9.07 -7.24 -13.82
N LEU A 9 -8.67 -8.51 -13.71
CA LEU A 9 -8.46 -9.16 -12.41
C LEU A 9 -7.31 -8.50 -11.64
N SER A 10 -6.23 -8.12 -12.33
CA SER A 10 -5.10 -7.42 -11.74
C SER A 10 -5.52 -6.06 -11.18
N LEU A 11 -6.32 -5.28 -11.92
CA LEU A 11 -6.88 -4.01 -11.43
C LEU A 11 -7.86 -4.22 -10.27
N MET A 12 -8.67 -5.28 -10.32
CA MET A 12 -9.60 -5.61 -9.23
C MET A 12 -8.84 -5.92 -7.93
N ILE A 13 -7.83 -6.79 -8.00
CA ILE A 13 -6.98 -7.13 -6.85
C ILE A 13 -6.30 -5.87 -6.30
N TYR A 14 -5.76 -5.02 -7.18
CA TYR A 14 -5.17 -3.74 -6.80
C TYR A 14 -6.19 -2.86 -6.05
N SER A 15 -7.39 -2.65 -6.58
CA SER A 15 -8.40 -1.83 -5.90
C SER A 15 -8.82 -2.40 -4.53
N LEU A 16 -8.90 -3.74 -4.43
CA LEU A 16 -9.28 -4.43 -3.21
C LEU A 16 -8.21 -4.27 -2.12
N ALA A 17 -6.94 -4.46 -2.46
CA ALA A 17 -5.85 -4.26 -1.52
C ALA A 17 -5.80 -2.80 -1.03
N GLU A 18 -6.09 -1.83 -1.89
CA GLU A 18 -6.02 -0.40 -1.54
C GLU A 18 -7.15 -0.05 -0.58
N LYS A 19 -8.34 -0.64 -0.80
CA LYS A 19 -9.46 -0.54 0.13
C LYS A 19 -9.14 -1.19 1.48
N ARG A 20 -8.54 -2.38 1.49
CA ARG A 20 -8.18 -3.09 2.73
C ARG A 20 -7.17 -2.33 3.57
N VAL A 21 -6.16 -1.74 2.94
CA VAL A 21 -5.18 -0.90 3.65
C VAL A 21 -5.86 0.34 4.25
N ARG A 22 -6.75 1.00 3.51
CA ARG A 22 -7.52 2.13 4.02
C ARG A 22 -8.44 1.77 5.18
N GLU A 23 -9.12 0.62 5.10
CA GLU A 23 -9.94 0.09 6.18
C GLU A 23 -9.10 -0.16 7.44
N ALA A 24 -7.95 -0.84 7.31
CA ALA A 24 -7.04 -1.08 8.42
C ALA A 24 -6.55 0.24 9.04
N LEU A 25 -6.14 1.22 8.24
CA LEU A 25 -5.72 2.54 8.72
C LEU A 25 -6.85 3.28 9.46
N ALA A 26 -8.08 3.20 8.96
CA ALA A 26 -9.24 3.78 9.62
C ALA A 26 -9.54 3.10 10.96
N THR A 27 -9.46 1.76 11.02
CA THR A 27 -9.66 0.98 12.25
C THR A 27 -8.63 1.32 13.31
N HIS A 28 -7.35 1.40 12.94
CA HIS A 28 -6.27 1.73 13.87
C HIS A 28 -6.17 3.24 14.19
N LYS A 29 -6.95 4.10 13.51
CA LYS A 29 -6.87 5.57 13.59
C LYS A 29 -5.46 6.13 13.33
N VAL A 30 -4.62 5.37 12.63
CA VAL A 30 -3.25 5.76 12.30
C VAL A 30 -3.24 6.37 10.91
N SER A 31 -2.55 7.49 10.76
CA SER A 31 -2.21 8.05 9.46
C SER A 31 -0.77 7.68 9.12
N ILE A 32 -0.54 7.14 7.93
CA ILE A 32 0.82 7.01 7.42
C ILE A 32 1.24 8.28 6.71
N TRP A 33 2.52 8.60 6.81
CA TRP A 33 3.16 9.68 6.08
C TRP A 33 3.09 9.36 4.59
N ASP A 34 2.59 10.29 3.79
CA ASP A 34 2.60 10.22 2.32
C ASP A 34 3.99 10.54 1.76
N GLN A 35 4.24 10.33 0.46
CA GLN A 35 5.49 10.70 -0.24
C GLN A 35 5.87 12.17 -0.05
N LYS A 36 4.89 13.03 0.23
CA LYS A 36 5.07 14.46 0.46
C LYS A 36 5.12 14.82 1.95
N ASN A 37 5.36 13.83 2.81
CA ASN A 37 5.45 13.98 4.27
C ASN A 37 4.17 14.55 4.92
N LYS A 38 3.01 14.26 4.32
CA LYS A 38 1.70 14.65 4.87
C LYS A 38 1.01 13.44 5.48
N PRO A 39 0.34 13.56 6.64
CA PRO A 39 -0.45 12.47 7.20
C PRO A 39 -1.67 12.22 6.31
N THR A 40 -1.66 11.11 5.58
CA THR A 40 -2.71 10.78 4.61
C THR A 40 -3.45 9.50 5.03
N ARG A 41 -4.78 9.57 5.05
CA ARG A 41 -5.68 8.42 5.32
C ARG A 41 -5.95 7.56 4.08
N TYR A 42 -5.53 8.03 2.91
CA TYR A 42 -5.75 7.40 1.60
C TYR A 42 -4.42 7.12 0.89
N PRO A 43 -3.53 6.30 1.46
CA PRO A 43 -2.29 5.96 0.79
C PRO A 43 -2.55 5.07 -0.43
N THR A 44 -1.65 5.13 -1.40
CA THR A 44 -1.61 4.18 -2.52
C THR A 44 -0.90 2.90 -2.08
N ILE A 45 -1.29 1.75 -2.63
CA ILE A 45 -0.61 0.48 -2.36
C ILE A 45 0.89 0.57 -2.66
N ARG A 46 1.25 1.23 -3.78
CA ARG A 46 2.65 1.39 -4.18
C ARG A 46 3.49 2.02 -3.08
N TRP A 47 2.96 3.05 -2.43
CA TRP A 47 3.66 3.73 -1.34
C TRP A 47 3.77 2.86 -0.09
N VAL A 48 2.72 2.11 0.22
CA VAL A 48 2.72 1.15 1.34
C VAL A 48 3.84 0.12 1.15
N PHE A 49 4.00 -0.42 -0.06
CA PHE A 49 5.12 -1.32 -0.38
C PHE A 49 6.50 -0.67 -0.21
N MET A 50 6.64 0.60 -0.59
CA MET A 50 7.91 1.34 -0.41
C MET A 50 8.27 1.50 1.07
N ILE A 51 7.29 1.76 1.93
CA ILE A 51 7.51 1.80 3.39
C ILE A 51 7.93 0.41 3.91
N PHE A 52 7.28 -0.66 3.45
CA PHE A 52 7.66 -2.02 3.85
C PHE A 52 9.09 -2.38 3.44
N GLU A 53 9.50 -2.03 2.22
CA GLU A 53 10.86 -2.25 1.72
C GLU A 53 11.88 -1.44 2.52
N ASP A 54 11.59 -0.17 2.81
CA ASP A 54 12.45 0.69 3.64
C ASP A 54 12.61 0.14 5.07
N VAL A 55 11.53 -0.31 5.70
CA VAL A 55 11.57 -0.93 7.03
C VAL A 55 12.39 -2.22 7.01
N LEU A 56 12.26 -3.03 5.95
CA LEU A 56 13.01 -4.27 5.80
C LEU A 56 14.53 -3.99 5.61
N LEU A 57 14.88 -3.07 4.71
CA LEU A 57 16.26 -2.67 4.43
C LEU A 57 16.94 -2.02 5.66
N SER A 58 16.20 -1.17 6.38
CA SER A 58 16.68 -0.56 7.63
C SER A 58 17.04 -1.60 8.69
N TRP A 59 16.25 -2.68 8.77
CA TRP A 59 16.52 -3.79 9.68
C TRP A 59 17.77 -4.58 9.32
N GLU A 60 18.03 -4.79 8.03
CA GLU A 60 19.16 -5.57 7.54
C GLU A 60 20.50 -4.82 7.67
N LEU A 61 20.48 -3.48 7.63
CA LEU A 61 21.68 -2.65 7.83
C LEU A 61 22.07 -2.43 9.31
N THR A 62 21.20 -2.83 10.25
CA THR A 62 21.41 -2.67 11.70
C THR A 62 21.82 -3.99 12.39
N GLY A 63 21.82 -5.11 11.65
CA GLY A 63 22.15 -6.46 12.13
C GLY A 63 23.61 -6.85 11.94
#